data_AF-A0A9P4W3T7-F1
#
_entry.id   AF-A0A9P4W3T7-F1
#
_cell.length_a   1.000
_cell.length_b   1.000
_cell.length_c   1.000
_cell.angle_alpha   90.00
_cell.angle_beta   90.00
_cell.angle_gamma   90.00
#
_symmetry.space_group_name_H-M   'P 1'
#
loop_
_entity.id
_entity.type
_entity.pdbx_description
1 polymer ?
#
loop_
_entity_poly.entity_id
_entity_poly.type
_entity_poly.pdbx_seq_one_letter_code
_entity_poly.pdbx_strand_id
1 'polypeptide(L)'
;MSESLAAFRTGRSKDLAKLAESHIEHDLSQQDQELLKSAAKKVGTHATIASMAGLGLGVFAAIRLRSMRVAYFKAFRAMEKPVELRFADGRTEPIPDISAQLAPSKWGDAATYFFFSVAGLFLGGELGLITGTASATRTITRDPAAKERIERAFKNYRVDVLKREIKTLEGKSTFEQMFSSSA
;
A
#
# COMPACT_ATOMS: atom_id res chain seq x y z
N MET A 1 16.26 4.54 -22.44
CA MET A 1 15.94 5.49 -21.34
C MET A 1 15.55 4.80 -20.02
N SER A 2 14.95 3.60 -20.01
CA SER A 2 14.61 2.86 -18.77
C SER A 2 15.83 2.37 -17.98
N GLU A 3 16.89 1.95 -18.65
CA GLU A 3 18.13 1.48 -18.01
C GLU A 3 18.84 2.57 -17.21
N SER A 4 18.85 3.82 -17.69
CA SER A 4 19.49 4.95 -16.98
C SER A 4 18.76 5.33 -15.69
N LEU A 5 17.41 5.28 -15.68
CA LEU A 5 16.60 5.57 -14.49
C LEU A 5 16.66 4.41 -13.48
N ALA A 6 16.62 3.16 -13.95
CA ALA A 6 16.75 1.99 -13.10
C ALA A 6 18.16 1.93 -12.47
N ALA A 7 19.22 2.17 -13.25
CA ALA A 7 20.59 2.20 -12.75
C ALA A 7 20.82 3.33 -11.74
N PHE A 8 20.29 4.54 -12.01
CA PHE A 8 20.38 5.69 -11.10
C PHE A 8 19.65 5.44 -9.78
N ARG A 9 18.44 4.85 -9.82
CA ARG A 9 17.70 4.45 -8.62
C ARG A 9 18.43 3.38 -7.81
N THR A 10 19.03 2.41 -8.48
CA THR A 10 19.69 1.26 -7.85
C THR A 10 21.03 1.62 -7.23
N GLY A 11 21.79 2.54 -7.84
CA GLY A 11 23.02 3.09 -7.25
C GLY A 11 22.73 3.90 -5.99
N ARG A 12 21.79 4.85 -6.08
CA ARG A 12 21.38 5.69 -4.96
C ARG A 12 20.83 4.86 -3.79
N SER A 13 20.03 3.83 -4.04
CA SER A 13 19.52 2.97 -2.96
C SER A 13 20.63 2.18 -2.24
N LYS A 14 21.62 1.68 -2.98
CA LYS A 14 22.75 0.93 -2.39
C LYS A 14 23.64 1.83 -1.55
N ASP A 15 23.90 3.06 -2.00
CA ASP A 15 24.74 4.01 -1.27
C ASP A 15 24.05 4.54 -0.01
N LEU A 16 22.74 4.73 -0.05
CA LEU A 16 21.93 5.06 1.12
C LEU A 16 21.87 3.89 2.11
N ALA A 17 21.74 2.66 1.63
CA ALA A 17 21.76 1.46 2.47
C ALA A 17 23.12 1.31 3.17
N LYS A 18 24.23 1.50 2.45
CA LYS A 18 25.58 1.50 3.05
C LYS A 18 25.75 2.62 4.08
N LEU A 19 25.24 3.81 3.79
CA LEU A 19 25.28 4.93 4.73
C LEU A 19 24.47 4.59 6.00
N ALA A 20 23.27 4.04 5.84
CA ALA A 20 22.45 3.60 6.96
C ALA A 20 23.17 2.53 7.80
N GLU A 21 23.76 1.52 7.15
CA GLU A 21 24.55 0.48 7.83
C GLU A 21 25.70 1.08 8.61
N SER A 22 26.44 2.04 8.02
CA SER A 22 27.55 2.70 8.73
C SER A 22 27.09 3.45 9.98
N HIS A 23 25.94 4.12 9.96
CA HIS A 23 25.41 4.76 11.18
C HIS A 23 24.90 3.74 12.19
N ILE A 24 24.33 2.63 11.74
CA ILE A 24 23.89 1.55 12.64
C ILE A 24 25.10 0.89 13.31
N GLU A 25 26.20 0.68 12.60
CA GLU A 25 27.40 0.04 13.13
C GLU A 25 28.22 0.96 14.05
N HIS A 26 28.37 2.24 13.70
CA HIS A 26 29.24 3.16 14.43
C HIS A 26 28.54 3.93 15.56
N ASP A 27 27.26 4.28 15.41
CA ASP A 27 26.56 5.14 16.37
C ASP A 27 25.76 4.34 17.42
N LEU A 28 25.58 3.02 17.23
CA LEU A 28 24.74 2.19 18.10
C LEU A 28 25.53 1.05 18.74
N SER A 29 25.14 0.72 19.98
CA SER A 29 25.63 -0.49 20.64
C SER A 29 25.01 -1.75 20.03
N GLN A 30 25.63 -2.91 20.21
CA GLN A 30 25.08 -4.20 19.74
C GLN A 30 23.65 -4.43 20.26
N GLN A 31 23.38 -4.06 21.51
CA GLN A 31 22.06 -4.17 22.13
C GLN A 31 21.02 -3.28 21.43
N ASP A 32 21.39 -2.06 21.03
CA ASP A 32 20.49 -1.15 20.30
C ASP A 32 20.22 -1.65 18.87
N GLN A 33 21.23 -2.26 18.23
CA GLN A 33 21.08 -2.87 16.91
C GLN A 33 20.11 -4.06 16.96
N GLU A 34 20.23 -4.93 17.96
CA GLU A 34 19.28 -6.03 18.18
C GLU A 34 17.88 -5.52 18.49
N LEU A 35 17.76 -4.47 19.30
CA LEU A 35 16.49 -3.82 19.59
C LEU A 35 15.82 -3.32 18.29
N LEU A 36 16.56 -2.63 17.42
CA LEU A 36 16.07 -2.17 16.12
C LEU A 36 15.68 -3.33 15.19
N LYS A 37 16.50 -4.37 15.11
CA LYS A 37 16.17 -5.59 14.33
C LYS A 37 14.90 -6.25 14.83
N SER A 38 14.73 -6.34 16.15
CA SER A 38 13.53 -6.91 16.77
C SER A 38 12.28 -6.06 16.50
N ALA A 39 12.42 -4.73 16.56
CA ALA A 39 11.35 -3.78 16.28
C ALA A 39 10.93 -3.84 14.81
N ALA A 40 11.89 -3.85 13.88
CA ALA A 40 11.65 -4.01 12.45
C ALA A 40 10.97 -5.36 12.14
N LYS A 41 11.41 -6.45 12.78
CA LYS A 41 10.78 -7.76 12.65
C LYS A 41 9.32 -7.72 13.10
N LYS A 42 9.00 -7.03 14.20
CA LYS A 42 7.60 -6.86 14.65
C LYS A 42 6.75 -6.14 13.61
N VAL A 43 7.25 -5.03 13.05
CA VAL A 43 6.54 -4.31 11.98
C VAL A 43 6.25 -5.27 10.81
N GLY A 44 7.27 -6.00 10.36
CA GLY A 44 7.13 -6.98 9.27
C GLY A 44 6.13 -8.08 9.59
N THR A 45 6.14 -8.66 10.80
CA THR A 45 5.20 -9.71 11.20
C THR A 45 3.76 -9.20 11.25
N HIS A 46 3.52 -8.02 11.83
CA HIS A 46 2.18 -7.43 11.90
C HIS A 46 1.66 -7.07 10.51
N ALA A 47 2.50 -6.43 9.68
CA ALA A 47 2.18 -6.13 8.29
C ALA A 47 1.83 -7.41 7.51
N THR A 48 2.61 -8.47 7.66
CA THR A 48 2.38 -9.75 6.96
C THR A 48 1.07 -10.41 7.40
N ILE A 49 0.85 -10.55 8.70
CA ILE A 49 -0.36 -11.19 9.25
C ILE A 49 -1.61 -10.42 8.84
N ALA A 50 -1.59 -9.09 9.00
CA ALA A 50 -2.72 -8.26 8.66
C ALA A 50 -2.97 -8.18 7.14
N SER A 51 -1.91 -8.19 6.31
CA SER A 51 -2.03 -8.29 4.85
C SER A 51 -2.70 -9.60 4.43
N MET A 52 -2.29 -10.73 5.02
CA MET A 52 -2.91 -12.03 4.76
C MET A 52 -4.38 -12.05 5.19
N ALA A 53 -4.69 -11.53 6.38
CA ALA A 53 -6.05 -11.41 6.87
C ALA A 53 -6.90 -10.49 5.96
N GLY A 54 -6.36 -9.34 5.56
CA GLY A 54 -7.00 -8.39 4.67
C GLY A 54 -7.28 -8.97 3.28
N LEU A 55 -6.33 -9.70 2.69
CA LEU A 55 -6.53 -10.42 1.44
C LEU A 55 -7.64 -11.48 1.60
N GLY A 56 -7.63 -12.24 2.69
CA GLY A 56 -8.68 -13.21 2.99
C GLY A 56 -10.07 -12.57 3.09
N LEU A 57 -10.17 -11.44 3.78
CA LEU A 57 -11.41 -10.64 3.86
C LEU A 57 -11.83 -10.09 2.50
N GLY A 58 -10.89 -9.63 1.68
CA GLY A 58 -11.13 -9.19 0.31
C GLY A 58 -11.73 -10.30 -0.56
N VAL A 59 -11.10 -11.48 -0.57
CA VAL A 59 -11.62 -12.65 -1.29
C VAL A 59 -12.99 -13.06 -0.77
N PHE A 60 -13.18 -13.09 0.55
CA PHE A 60 -14.48 -13.40 1.16
C PHE A 60 -15.57 -12.39 0.73
N ALA A 61 -15.26 -11.10 0.74
CA ALA A 61 -16.18 -10.05 0.29
C ALA A 61 -16.52 -10.18 -1.21
N ALA A 62 -15.55 -10.54 -2.05
CA ALA A 62 -15.78 -10.81 -3.47
C ALA A 62 -16.75 -11.99 -3.67
N ILE A 63 -16.54 -13.11 -2.95
CA ILE A 63 -17.44 -14.27 -2.97
C ILE A 63 -18.85 -13.85 -2.51
N ARG A 64 -18.95 -13.11 -1.41
CA ARG A 64 -20.21 -12.65 -0.84
C ARG A 64 -20.99 -11.76 -1.82
N LEU A 65 -20.31 -10.81 -2.49
CA LEU A 65 -20.92 -9.90 -3.45
C LEU A 65 -21.40 -10.63 -4.70
N ARG A 66 -20.61 -11.59 -5.20
CA ARG A 66 -21.02 -12.45 -6.31
C ARG A 66 -22.28 -13.25 -5.97
N SER A 67 -22.33 -13.87 -4.80
CA SER A 67 -23.50 -14.63 -4.34
C SER A 67 -24.74 -13.75 -4.25
N MET A 68 -24.62 -12.48 -3.81
CA MET A 68 -25.72 -11.52 -3.83
C MET A 68 -26.19 -11.21 -5.24
N ARG A 69 -25.26 -10.90 -6.16
CA ARG A 69 -25.60 -10.57 -7.55
C ARG A 69 -26.40 -11.71 -8.21
N VAL A 70 -25.97 -12.95 -8.00
CA VAL A 70 -26.69 -14.13 -8.51
C VAL A 70 -28.05 -14.29 -7.86
N ALA A 71 -28.17 -14.10 -6.55
CA ALA A 71 -29.45 -14.18 -5.85
C ALA A 71 -30.43 -13.11 -6.34
N TYR A 72 -29.98 -11.86 -6.49
CA TYR A 72 -30.78 -10.77 -7.06
C TYR A 72 -31.21 -11.09 -8.49
N PHE A 73 -30.29 -11.49 -9.37
CA PHE A 73 -30.63 -11.84 -10.75
C PHE A 73 -31.69 -12.94 -10.82
N LYS A 74 -31.58 -13.98 -9.99
CA LYS A 74 -32.59 -15.04 -9.91
C LYS A 74 -33.94 -14.52 -9.43
N ALA A 75 -33.97 -13.67 -8.41
CA ALA A 75 -35.20 -13.07 -7.91
C ALA A 75 -35.89 -12.20 -8.98
N PHE A 76 -35.15 -11.31 -9.65
CA PHE A 76 -35.69 -10.46 -10.72
C PHE A 76 -36.13 -11.23 -11.96
N ARG A 77 -35.52 -12.38 -12.24
CA ARG A 77 -35.92 -13.25 -13.36
C ARG A 77 -37.14 -14.13 -13.04
N ALA A 78 -37.29 -14.58 -11.80
CA ALA A 78 -38.33 -15.53 -11.41
C ALA A 78 -39.63 -14.88 -10.93
N MET A 79 -39.60 -13.60 -10.53
CA MET A 79 -40.82 -12.87 -10.16
C MET A 79 -41.57 -12.40 -11.42
N GLU A 80 -42.90 -12.48 -11.37
CA GLU A 80 -43.76 -11.81 -12.35
C GLU A 80 -43.46 -10.30 -12.31
N LYS A 81 -43.05 -9.76 -13.46
CA LYS A 81 -42.61 -8.37 -13.54
C LYS A 81 -43.83 -7.47 -13.69
N PRO A 82 -44.09 -6.53 -12.76
CA PRO A 82 -45.12 -5.52 -12.99
C PRO A 82 -44.69 -4.69 -14.21
N VAL A 83 -45.58 -4.61 -15.19
CA VAL A 83 -45.30 -3.96 -16.49
C VAL A 83 -45.63 -2.47 -16.45
N GLU A 84 -46.61 -2.09 -15.63
CA GLU A 84 -47.22 -0.76 -15.62
C GLU A 84 -47.46 -0.26 -14.19
N LEU A 85 -47.08 0.99 -13.91
CA LEU A 85 -47.52 1.73 -12.72
C LEU A 85 -48.76 2.55 -13.09
N ARG A 86 -49.86 2.33 -12.36
CA ARG A 86 -51.07 3.17 -12.47
C ARG A 86 -51.08 4.19 -11.34
N PHE A 87 -50.95 5.45 -11.70
CA PHE A 87 -51.03 6.57 -10.77
C PHE A 87 -52.49 6.91 -10.46
N ALA A 88 -52.73 7.54 -9.31
CA ALA A 88 -54.07 7.90 -8.86
C ALA A 88 -54.80 8.90 -9.78
N ASP A 89 -54.04 9.61 -10.63
CA ASP A 89 -54.53 10.52 -11.68
C ASP A 89 -54.92 9.80 -12.99
N GLY A 90 -54.81 8.46 -13.04
CA GLY A 90 -55.12 7.64 -14.20
C GLY A 90 -53.98 7.53 -15.22
N ARG A 91 -52.83 8.16 -14.98
CA ARG A 91 -51.64 8.01 -15.84
C ARG A 91 -51.03 6.63 -15.64
N THR A 92 -50.54 6.05 -16.73
CA THR A 92 -49.87 4.75 -16.72
C THR A 92 -48.46 4.93 -17.25
N GLU A 93 -47.44 4.52 -16.48
CA GLU A 93 -46.04 4.52 -16.92
C GLU A 93 -45.45 3.11 -16.92
N PRO A 94 -44.67 2.73 -17.95
CA PRO A 94 -44.03 1.43 -18.01
C PRO A 94 -42.87 1.34 -17.02
N ILE A 95 -42.76 0.22 -16.30
CA ILE A 95 -41.62 -0.04 -15.42
C ILE A 95 -40.44 -0.52 -16.28
N PRO A 96 -39.27 0.14 -16.21
CA PRO A 96 -38.11 -0.29 -16.99
C PRO A 96 -37.57 -1.63 -16.47
N ASP A 97 -37.39 -2.60 -17.37
CA ASP A 97 -36.78 -3.89 -17.04
C ASP A 97 -35.26 -3.76 -16.88
N ILE A 98 -34.79 -3.76 -15.63
CA ILE A 98 -33.37 -3.69 -15.28
C ILE A 98 -32.68 -5.07 -15.25
N SER A 99 -33.37 -6.16 -15.56
CA SER A 99 -32.83 -7.53 -15.42
C SER A 99 -31.54 -7.75 -16.23
N ALA A 100 -31.43 -7.12 -17.40
CA ALA A 100 -30.24 -7.20 -18.25
C ALA A 100 -29.01 -6.56 -17.59
N GLN A 101 -29.19 -5.50 -16.79
CA GLN A 101 -28.11 -4.79 -16.11
C GLN A 101 -27.61 -5.56 -14.87
N LEU A 102 -28.48 -6.40 -14.29
CA LEU A 102 -28.17 -7.27 -13.15
C LEU A 102 -27.56 -8.62 -13.58
N ALA A 103 -27.45 -8.88 -14.87
CA ALA A 103 -26.93 -10.13 -15.39
C ALA A 103 -25.49 -10.38 -14.90
N PRO A 104 -25.19 -11.58 -14.37
CA PRO A 104 -23.83 -11.94 -13.99
C PRO A 104 -22.88 -11.85 -15.19
N SER A 105 -21.74 -11.18 -15.01
CA SER A 105 -20.72 -11.01 -16.04
C SER A 105 -19.38 -11.56 -15.59
N LYS A 106 -18.71 -12.32 -16.46
CA LYS A 106 -17.39 -12.91 -16.19
C LYS A 106 -16.32 -11.84 -15.94
N TRP A 107 -16.35 -10.76 -16.72
CA TRP A 107 -15.42 -9.63 -16.57
C TRP A 107 -15.69 -8.84 -15.29
N GLY A 108 -16.97 -8.65 -14.96
CA GLY A 108 -17.35 -8.02 -13.69
C GLY A 108 -16.90 -8.84 -12.48
N ASP A 109 -17.02 -10.16 -12.56
CA ASP A 109 -16.54 -11.07 -11.50
C ASP A 109 -15.02 -11.04 -11.39
N ALA A 110 -14.28 -11.08 -12.50
CA ALA A 110 -12.82 -10.95 -12.50
C ALA A 110 -12.35 -9.63 -11.87
N ALA A 111 -12.97 -8.51 -12.27
CA ALA A 111 -12.71 -7.20 -11.68
C ALA A 111 -13.03 -7.19 -10.17
N THR A 112 -14.13 -7.82 -9.76
CA THR A 112 -14.50 -7.92 -8.34
C THR A 112 -13.41 -8.64 -7.54
N TYR A 113 -12.97 -9.83 -7.96
CA TYR A 113 -11.89 -10.54 -7.26
C TYR A 113 -10.59 -9.75 -7.23
N PHE A 114 -10.22 -9.10 -8.34
CA PHE A 114 -9.02 -8.28 -8.40
C PHE A 114 -9.08 -7.09 -7.43
N PHE A 115 -10.09 -6.23 -7.56
CA PHE A 115 -10.18 -5.02 -6.76
C PHE A 115 -10.38 -5.31 -5.28
N PHE A 116 -11.21 -6.30 -4.92
CA PHE A 116 -11.39 -6.65 -3.52
C PHE A 116 -10.13 -7.31 -2.93
N SER A 117 -9.38 -8.10 -3.69
CA SER A 117 -8.11 -8.67 -3.21
C SER A 117 -7.05 -7.59 -3.02
N VAL A 118 -6.91 -6.67 -3.98
CA VAL A 118 -5.97 -5.54 -3.90
C VAL A 118 -6.35 -4.59 -2.77
N ALA A 119 -7.63 -4.22 -2.67
CA ALA A 119 -8.12 -3.36 -1.59
C ALA A 119 -7.96 -4.04 -0.22
N GLY A 120 -8.29 -5.33 -0.12
CA GLY A 120 -8.11 -6.11 1.09
C GLY A 120 -6.64 -6.20 1.52
N LEU A 121 -5.74 -6.48 0.58
CA LEU A 121 -4.30 -6.51 0.82
C LEU A 121 -3.78 -5.14 1.28
N PHE A 122 -4.21 -4.07 0.62
CA PHE A 122 -3.82 -2.70 0.97
C PHE A 122 -4.31 -2.31 2.37
N LEU A 123 -5.61 -2.47 2.63
CA LEU A 123 -6.19 -2.16 3.95
C LEU A 123 -5.57 -3.00 5.06
N GLY A 124 -5.36 -4.30 4.82
CA GLY A 124 -4.68 -5.20 5.75
C GLY A 124 -3.22 -4.79 5.99
N GLY A 125 -2.50 -4.44 4.93
CA GLY A 125 -1.11 -4.00 5.00
C GLY A 125 -0.92 -2.70 5.78
N GLU A 126 -1.73 -1.68 5.49
CA GLU A 126 -1.69 -0.40 6.20
C GLU A 126 -2.08 -0.56 7.68
N LEU A 127 -3.12 -1.34 7.99
CA LEU A 127 -3.47 -1.65 9.39
C LEU A 127 -2.37 -2.43 10.10
N GLY A 128 -1.74 -3.38 9.42
CA GLY A 128 -0.59 -4.11 9.93
C GLY A 128 0.63 -3.23 10.15
N LEU A 129 0.86 -2.25 9.28
CA LEU A 129 1.92 -1.27 9.42
C LEU A 129 1.67 -0.36 10.62
N ILE A 130 0.45 0.15 10.79
CA ILE A 130 0.09 1.00 11.93
C ILE A 130 0.22 0.23 13.25
N THR A 131 -0.34 -0.97 13.33
CA THR A 131 -0.25 -1.79 14.55
C THR A 131 1.17 -2.27 14.83
N GLY A 132 1.92 -2.62 13.78
CA GLY A 132 3.32 -2.99 13.86
C GLY A 132 4.21 -1.85 14.31
N THR A 133 4.02 -0.64 13.78
CA THR A 133 4.79 0.56 14.17
C THR A 133 4.47 0.99 15.60
N ALA A 134 3.22 0.90 16.05
CA ALA A 134 2.86 1.13 17.44
C ALA A 134 3.55 0.12 18.38
N SER A 135 3.55 -1.16 18.02
CA SER A 135 4.22 -2.24 18.78
C SER A 135 5.75 -2.07 18.81
N ALA A 136 6.35 -1.72 17.68
CA ALA A 136 7.77 -1.42 17.54
C ALA A 136 8.17 -0.20 18.37
N THR A 137 7.40 0.88 18.29
CA THR A 137 7.61 2.11 19.06
C THR A 137 7.59 1.80 20.55
N ARG A 138 6.58 1.06 21.03
CA ARG A 138 6.49 0.64 22.43
C ARG A 138 7.72 -0.16 22.90
N THR A 139 8.32 -0.94 21.99
CA THR A 139 9.53 -1.72 22.27
C THR A 139 10.75 -0.81 22.42
N ILE A 140 10.91 0.17 21.53
CA ILE A 140 12.03 1.12 21.55
C ILE A 140 11.90 2.10 22.74
N THR A 141 10.70 2.59 23.03
CA THR A 141 10.46 3.57 24.11
C THR A 141 10.59 2.98 25.51
N ARG A 142 10.71 1.65 25.66
CA ARG A 142 10.87 0.99 26.96
C ARG A 142 12.22 1.29 27.61
N ASP A 143 13.24 1.55 26.81
CA ASP A 143 14.56 2.03 27.26
C ASP A 143 14.78 3.47 26.75
N PRO A 144 14.64 4.48 27.64
CA PRO A 144 14.81 5.88 27.27
C PRO A 144 16.22 6.21 26.73
N ALA A 145 17.25 5.53 27.24
CA ALA A 145 18.63 5.78 26.82
C ALA A 145 18.89 5.19 25.43
N ALA A 146 18.41 3.98 25.16
CA ALA A 146 18.46 3.38 23.83
C ALA A 146 17.68 4.22 22.81
N LYS A 147 16.49 4.69 23.18
CA LYS A 147 15.69 5.60 22.35
C LYS A 147 16.48 6.85 21.95
N GLU A 148 17.14 7.51 22.88
CA GLU A 148 17.91 8.73 22.58
C GLU A 148 19.08 8.45 21.62
N ARG A 149 19.82 7.35 21.84
CA ARG A 149 20.92 6.93 20.94
C ARG A 149 20.42 6.64 19.52
N ILE A 150 19.33 5.89 19.41
CA ILE A 150 18.68 5.56 18.13
C ILE A 150 18.20 6.82 17.42
N GLU A 151 17.56 7.75 18.13
CA GLU A 151 17.12 9.03 17.55
C GLU A 151 18.30 9.87 17.06
N ARG A 152 19.41 9.90 17.81
CA ARG A 152 20.62 10.62 17.41
C ARG A 152 21.24 10.02 16.15
N ALA A 153 21.43 8.70 16.11
CA ALA A 153 21.94 7.99 14.94
C ALA A 153 21.05 8.24 13.70
N PHE A 154 19.72 8.20 13.87
CA PHE A 154 18.78 8.47 12.79
C PHE A 154 18.83 9.93 12.29
N LYS A 155 18.98 10.90 13.20
CA LYS A 155 19.16 12.32 12.83
C LYS A 155 20.46 12.52 12.05
N ASN A 156 21.57 11.94 12.51
CA ASN A 156 22.86 12.00 11.83
C ASN A 156 22.78 11.41 10.42
N TYR A 157 22.20 10.22 10.29
CA TYR A 157 21.94 9.59 9.00
C TYR A 157 21.16 10.53 8.06
N ARG A 158 20.06 11.12 8.53
CA ARG A 158 19.25 12.05 7.72
C ARG A 158 20.04 13.29 7.28
N VAL A 159 20.85 13.84 8.17
CA VAL A 159 21.73 14.98 7.86
C VAL A 159 22.69 14.59 6.74
N ASP A 160 23.31 13.41 6.81
CA ASP A 160 24.29 12.98 5.80
C ASP A 160 23.63 12.59 4.46
N VAL A 161 22.41 12.06 4.48
CA VAL A 161 21.58 11.91 3.27
C VAL A 161 21.33 13.27 2.61
N LEU A 162 20.92 14.27 3.40
CA LEU A 162 20.64 15.62 2.87
C LEU A 162 21.91 16.29 2.34
N LYS A 163 23.06 16.17 3.03
CA LYS A 163 24.34 16.68 2.53
C LYS A 163 24.72 16.03 1.18
N ARG A 164 24.49 14.73 1.03
CA ARG A 164 24.73 14.03 -0.25
C ARG A 164 23.79 14.51 -1.34
N GLU A 165 22.53 14.77 -1.01
CA GLU A 165 21.55 15.32 -1.94
C GLU A 165 21.94 16.74 -2.37
N ILE A 166 22.33 17.61 -1.43
CA ILE A 166 22.88 18.94 -1.71
C ILE A 166 24.10 18.83 -2.63
N LYS A 167 25.08 17.97 -2.31
CA LYS A 167 26.26 17.75 -3.15
C LYS A 167 25.90 17.26 -4.56
N THR A 168 24.83 16.46 -4.68
CA THR A 168 24.32 16.00 -5.99
C THR A 168 23.69 17.15 -6.78
N LEU A 169 23.00 18.07 -6.08
CA LEU A 169 22.37 19.25 -6.67
C LEU A 169 23.38 20.37 -7.01
N GLU A 170 24.48 20.48 -6.24
CA GLU A 170 25.59 21.41 -6.47
C GLU A 170 26.57 20.92 -7.56
N GLY A 171 26.62 19.60 -7.80
CA GLY A 171 27.35 19.05 -8.94
C GLY A 171 26.74 19.49 -10.26
N LYS A 172 27.58 19.75 -11.28
CA LYS A 172 27.15 20.20 -12.63
C LYS A 172 25.85 19.55 -13.04
N SER A 173 24.86 20.36 -13.39
CA SER A 173 23.56 19.85 -13.77
C SER A 173 23.73 18.89 -14.95
N THR A 174 23.03 17.75 -14.93
CA THR A 174 23.01 16.81 -16.07
C THR A 174 22.61 17.53 -17.36
N PHE A 175 21.88 18.64 -17.24
CA PHE A 175 21.56 19.57 -18.31
C PHE A 175 22.81 20.26 -18.87
N GLU A 176 23.64 20.91 -18.04
CA GLU A 176 24.91 21.51 -18.47
C GLU A 176 25.89 20.51 -19.09
N GLN A 177 25.99 19.29 -18.56
CA GLN A 177 26.83 18.25 -19.16
C GLN A 177 26.30 17.75 -20.51
N MET A 178 24.98 17.67 -20.69
CA MET A 178 24.38 17.33 -21.99
C MET A 178 24.57 18.44 -23.04
N PHE A 179 24.57 19.71 -22.64
CA PHE A 179 24.80 20.86 -23.54
C PHE A 179 26.28 21.18 -23.77
N SER A 180 27.20 20.75 -22.90
CA SER A 180 28.64 20.91 -23.13
C SER A 180 29.27 19.75 -23.89
N SER A 181 28.57 18.64 -24.07
CA SER A 181 29.01 17.46 -24.83
C SER A 181 28.62 17.53 -26.33
N SER A 182 27.89 18.57 -26.74
CA SER A 182 27.38 18.77 -28.10
C SER A 182 28.03 19.94 -28.84
N ALA A 183 29.11 20.51 -28.28
CA ALA A 183 30.00 21.48 -28.92
C ALA A 183 31.40 20.85 -29.11
#